data_AF-A0A940TZ93-F1
#
_entry.id   AF-A0A940TZ93-F1
#
_cell.length_a   1.000
_cell.length_b   1.000
_cell.length_c   1.000
_cell.angle_alpha   90.00
_cell.angle_beta   90.00
_cell.angle_gamma   90.00
#
_symmetry.space_group_name_H-M   'P 1'
#
loop_
_entity.id
_entity.type
_entity.pdbx_description
1 polymer ?
#
loop_
_entity_poly.entity_id
_entity_poly.type
_entity_poly.pdbx_seq_one_letter_code
_entity_poly.pdbx_strand_id
1 'polypeptide(L)'
;MKKVVLYGNSLVMSAIGASLEDCPDLEVLSIDPSGSDTQQIGEIHPVAVIIDLAAMQPDFSMQLWKAQPDLLLIGVDLMTG
;
A
#
# COMPACT_ATOMS: atom_id res chain seq x y z
N MET A 1 -2.14 12.86 -11.73
CA MET A 1 -2.89 11.87 -10.93
C MET A 1 -2.01 11.47 -9.76
N LYS A 2 -2.57 11.38 -8.55
CA LYS A 2 -1.81 10.93 -7.36
C LYS A 2 -1.95 9.43 -7.25
N LYS A 3 -0.84 8.72 -7.08
CA LYS A 3 -0.86 7.25 -7.00
C LYS A 3 -0.95 6.80 -5.56
N VAL A 4 -1.86 5.87 -5.29
CA VAL A 4 -1.97 5.16 -4.02
C VAL A 4 -1.70 3.69 -4.29
N VAL A 5 -0.76 3.12 -3.54
CA VAL A 5 -0.47 1.68 -3.62
C VAL A 5 -1.22 0.96 -2.51
N LEU A 6 -1.90 -0.13 -2.85
CA LEU A 6 -2.44 -1.10 -1.92
C LEU A 6 -1.48 -2.29 -1.89
N TYR A 7 -0.88 -2.53 -0.72
CA TYR A 7 0.02 -3.64 -0.50
C TYR A 7 -0.69 -4.70 0.34
N GLY A 8 -1.08 -5.80 -0.28
CA GLY A 8 -1.89 -6.83 0.34
C GLY A 8 -2.92 -7.42 -0.62
N ASN A 9 -3.42 -8.60 -0.28
CA ASN A 9 -4.39 -9.34 -1.10
C ASN A 9 -5.63 -9.77 -0.31
N SER A 10 -5.88 -9.20 0.87
CA SER A 10 -7.11 -9.46 1.61
C SER A 10 -8.32 -8.81 0.96
N LEU A 11 -9.51 -9.34 1.29
CA LEU A 11 -10.80 -8.78 0.87
C LEU A 11 -10.93 -7.29 1.23
N VAL A 12 -10.30 -6.87 2.32
CA VAL A 12 -10.40 -5.49 2.80
C VAL A 12 -9.56 -4.56 1.96
N MET A 13 -8.39 -5.00 1.49
CA MET A 13 -7.64 -4.24 0.50
C MET A 13 -8.47 -4.06 -0.78
N SER A 14 -9.17 -5.11 -1.24
CA SER A 14 -10.08 -4.99 -2.39
C SER A 14 -11.21 -4.00 -2.15
N ALA A 15 -11.83 -4.01 -0.96
CA ALA A 15 -12.90 -3.08 -0.61
C ALA A 15 -12.42 -1.61 -0.51
N ILE A 16 -11.23 -1.40 0.06
CA ILE A 16 -10.57 -0.08 0.09
C ILE A 16 -10.28 0.39 -1.34
N GLY A 17 -9.73 -0.48 -2.19
CA GLY A 17 -9.46 -0.16 -3.59
C GLY A 17 -10.71 0.29 -4.34
N ALA A 18 -11.78 -0.50 -4.27
CA ALA A 18 -13.06 -0.15 -4.88
C ALA A 18 -13.60 1.21 -4.39
N SER A 19 -13.44 1.52 -3.10
CA SER A 19 -13.87 2.81 -2.55
C SER A 19 -13.03 3.99 -3.04
N LEU A 20 -11.75 3.75 -3.36
CA LEU A 20 -10.83 4.78 -3.85
C LEU A 20 -10.93 4.99 -5.37
N GLU A 21 -11.46 4.02 -6.12
CA GLU A 21 -11.74 4.17 -7.56
C GLU A 21 -12.73 5.32 -7.86
N ASP A 22 -13.63 5.63 -6.92
CA ASP A 22 -14.56 6.75 -7.01
C ASP A 22 -13.88 8.13 -6.82
N CYS A 23 -12.59 8.17 -6.47
CA CYS A 23 -11.83 9.41 -6.28
C CYS A 23 -11.13 9.83 -7.60
N PRO A 24 -11.58 10.88 -8.29
CA PRO A 24 -11.11 11.20 -9.65
C PRO A 24 -9.65 11.64 -9.75
N ASP A 25 -9.03 12.05 -8.64
CA ASP A 25 -7.64 12.48 -8.60
C ASP A 25 -6.64 11.37 -8.25
N LEU A 26 -7.16 10.16 -7.97
CA LEU A 26 -6.37 9.01 -7.52
C LEU A 26 -6.23 7.95 -8.60
N GLU A 27 -5.03 7.38 -8.67
CA GLU A 27 -4.74 6.14 -9.37
C GLU A 27 -4.43 5.07 -8.31
N VAL A 28 -5.23 4.00 -8.27
CA VAL A 28 -5.06 2.93 -7.29
C VAL A 28 -4.32 1.77 -7.93
N LEU A 29 -3.20 1.36 -7.33
CA LEU A 29 -2.38 0.25 -7.80
C LEU A 29 -2.31 -0.82 -6.72
N SER A 30 -2.73 -2.05 -7.04
CA SER A 30 -2.64 -3.17 -6.11
C SER A 30 -1.37 -3.98 -6.35
N ILE A 31 -0.65 -4.30 -5.28
CA ILE A 31 0.58 -5.08 -5.31
C ILE A 31 0.43 -6.28 -4.37
N ASP A 32 0.62 -7.47 -4.93
CA ASP A 32 0.66 -8.70 -4.15
C ASP A 32 1.96 -8.74 -3.34
N PRO A 33 1.89 -8.96 -2.01
CA PRO A 33 3.08 -9.12 -1.15
C PRO A 33 4.01 -10.27 -1.56
N SER A 34 3.50 -11.23 -2.33
CA SER A 34 4.20 -12.44 -2.78
C SER A 34 5.18 -12.09 -3.91
N GLY A 35 6.39 -11.68 -3.54
CA GLY A 35 7.48 -11.42 -4.49
C GLY A 35 7.63 -9.95 -4.92
N SER A 36 6.87 -9.04 -4.33
CA SER A 36 7.06 -7.59 -4.48
C SER A 36 8.25 -7.08 -3.65
N ASP A 37 9.07 -6.23 -4.25
CA ASP A 37 10.14 -5.51 -3.54
C ASP A 37 9.72 -4.05 -3.28
N THR A 38 10.11 -3.51 -2.13
CA THR A 38 10.05 -2.09 -1.79
C THR A 38 10.60 -1.19 -2.90
N GLN A 39 11.59 -1.66 -3.67
CA GLN A 39 12.16 -0.92 -4.79
C GLN A 39 11.13 -0.66 -5.91
N GLN A 40 10.30 -1.64 -6.24
CA GLN A 40 9.24 -1.49 -7.25
C GLN A 40 8.22 -0.43 -6.84
N ILE A 41 7.91 -0.36 -5.55
CA ILE A 41 7.00 0.64 -5.00
C ILE A 41 7.64 2.02 -5.02
N GLY A 42 8.94 2.09 -4.77
CA GLY A 42 9.70 3.32 -4.88
C GLY A 42 9.63 3.94 -6.29
N GLU A 43 9.76 3.12 -7.33
CA GLU A 43 9.71 3.55 -8.74
C GLU A 43 8.34 4.08 -9.17
N ILE A 44 7.26 3.66 -8.49
CA ILE A 44 5.90 4.14 -8.75
C ILE A 44 5.74 5.62 -8.34
N HIS A 45 6.53 6.07 -7.36
CA HIS A 45 6.40 7.36 -6.66
C HIS A 45 4.97 7.61 -6.12
N PRO A 46 4.45 6.72 -5.26
CA PRO A 46 3.14 6.90 -4.65
C PRO A 46 3.13 8.08 -3.68
N VAL A 47 1.95 8.67 -3.51
CA VAL A 47 1.73 9.66 -2.42
C VAL A 47 1.38 8.97 -1.10
N ALA A 48 0.87 7.73 -1.17
CA ALA A 48 0.55 6.91 -0.01
C ALA A 48 0.63 5.42 -0.34
N VAL A 49 0.99 4.62 0.67
CA VAL A 49 0.91 3.16 0.61
C VAL A 49 0.05 2.67 1.76
N ILE A 50 -1.01 1.95 1.41
CA ILE A 50 -1.92 1.29 2.35
C ILE A 50 -1.47 -0.16 2.46
N ILE A 51 -1.12 -0.59 3.67
CA ILE A 51 -0.46 -1.86 3.93
C ILE A 51 -1.40 -2.73 4.75
N ASP A 52 -1.72 -3.91 4.22
CA ASP A 52 -2.32 -4.99 4.99
C ASP A 52 -1.28 -5.54 5.98
N LEU A 53 -1.47 -5.24 7.27
CA LEU A 53 -0.53 -5.64 8.31
C LEU A 53 -0.52 -7.15 8.54
N ALA A 54 -1.59 -7.87 8.17
CA ALA A 54 -1.64 -9.33 8.29
C ALA A 54 -0.81 -10.02 7.19
N ALA A 55 -0.62 -9.37 6.04
CA ALA A 55 0.15 -9.88 4.90
C ALA A 55 1.54 -9.22 4.77
N MET A 56 1.90 -8.30 5.68
CA MET A 56 3.13 -7.53 5.59
C MET A 56 4.36 -8.39 5.90
N GLN A 57 5.37 -8.31 5.02
CA GLN A 57 6.68 -8.87 5.33
C GLN A 57 7.37 -8.08 6.46
N PRO A 58 8.18 -8.73 7.32
CA PRO A 58 8.97 -8.03 8.33
C PRO A 58 9.79 -6.89 7.73
N ASP A 59 9.88 -5.76 8.43
CA ASP A 59 10.64 -4.57 8.06
C ASP A 59 10.26 -3.87 6.74
N PHE A 60 9.27 -4.36 5.99
CA PHE A 60 8.86 -3.79 4.70
C PHE A 60 8.53 -2.30 4.79
N SER A 61 7.69 -1.91 5.75
CA SER A 61 7.30 -0.52 5.97
C SER A 61 8.50 0.36 6.35
N MET A 62 9.44 -0.15 7.14
CA MET A 62 10.65 0.56 7.52
C MET A 62 11.63 0.74 6.36
N GLN A 63 11.79 -0.28 5.52
CA GLN A 63 12.65 -0.20 4.33
C GLN A 63 12.08 0.80 3.32
N LEU A 64 10.76 0.75 3.09
CA LEU A 64 10.08 1.69 2.22
C LEU A 64 10.16 3.14 2.74
N TRP A 65 9.99 3.35 4.06
CA TRP A 65 10.15 4.66 4.65
C TRP A 65 11.59 5.20 4.58
N LYS A 66 12.60 4.33 4.74
CA LYS A 66 14.00 4.74 4.55
C LYS A 66 14.29 5.16 3.11
N ALA A 67 13.68 4.48 2.13
CA ALA A 67 13.82 4.81 0.71
C ALA A 67 13.06 6.10 0.33
N GLN A 68 11.90 6.33 0.97
CA GLN A 68 11.04 7.49 0.72
C GLN A 68 10.51 8.06 2.05
N PRO A 69 11.28 8.94 2.73
CA PRO A 69 10.93 9.44 4.06
C PRO A 69 9.65 10.27 4.12
N ASP A 70 9.28 10.91 3.00
CA ASP A 70 8.09 11.73 2.86
C ASP A 70 6.83 10.91 2.51
N LEU A 71 6.97 9.60 2.33
CA LEU A 71 5.87 8.73 1.93
C LEU A 71 4.90 8.49 3.10
N LEU A 72 3.61 8.70 2.85
CA LEU A 72 2.56 8.37 3.81
C LEU A 72 2.35 6.85 3.84
N LEU A 73 2.60 6.24 4.99
CA LEU A 73 2.32 4.82 5.24
C LEU A 73 1.08 4.67 6.11
N ILE A 74 0.12 3.88 5.67
CA ILE A 74 -1.14 3.61 6.39
C ILE A 74 -1.24 2.11 6.63
N GLY A 75 -1.14 1.67 7.88
CA GLY A 75 -1.35 0.28 8.25
C GLY A 75 -2.83 -0.03 8.46
N VAL A 76 -3.30 -1.15 7.91
CA VAL A 76 -4.64 -1.69 8.12
C VAL A 76 -4.52 -3.04 8.81
N ASP A 77 -5.14 -3.14 9.98
CA ASP A 77 -5.28 -4.38 10.73
C ASP A 77 -6.74 -4.57 11.11
N LEU A 78 -7.29 -5.71 10.76
CA LEU A 78 -8.68 -6.09 11.06
C LEU A 78 -8.80 -7.22 12.07
N MET A 79 -7.67 -7.73 12.56
CA MET A 79 -7.63 -8.71 13.63
C MET A 79 -7.87 -8.08 15.02
N THR A 80 -8.19 -6.78 15.08
CA THR A 80 -8.64 -6.11 16.31
C THR A 80 -10.17 -6.24 16.46
N GLY A 81 -10.57 -7.38 16.99
CA GLY A 81 -11.86 -7.63 17.65
C GLY A 81 -11.63 -8.22 19.03
#